data_AF-A0A7W1RWR6-F1
#
_entry.id   AF-A0A7W1RWR6-F1
#
_cell.length_a   1.000
_cell.length_b   1.000
_cell.length_c   1.000
_cell.angle_alpha   90.00
_cell.angle_beta   90.00
_cell.angle_gamma   90.00
#
_symmetry.space_group_name_H-M   'P 1'
#
loop_
_entity.id
_entity.type
_entity.pdbx_description
1 polymer ?
#
loop_
_entity_poly.entity_id
_entity_poly.type
_entity_poly.pdbx_seq_one_letter_code
_entity_poly.pdbx_strand_id
1 'polypeptide(L)'
;MLVAIGTSAEEPAALTASPAWQRCELAAGATAHIDVQVCADRDCSLLAIETDCGCLAVTTALPLAVTAAQPATVRLRVVGIRSGVKTVTFRSTIGSATVTVQVVTSGIGQGEDLLRTMVNLAAARRQRAWFVLHDLKGALRNCGCSTGALGGVEHLAALPAACQAIAPGVTCEFVLTGDIDGPHAGLEAALMARGWRRDERVIASADPAVALRVPDVVAVVATAPAAINHRRLLRPLLDRGMVVDVLLVDRDGSIAEHQHLPIDATLPRDEEILQGFPQRLTVAIAEEAMSQRCASCHPAAHAVWASSPHARAWQTLAVADRVDGCVGCHSTRTDGGADLDHDRPEGPRHAQVHCQACHPGSEAHADAPAVRTGATVDCRSCHDARHDPSFHADLWEAVRHGRE
;
A
#
# COMPACT_ATOMS: atom_id res chain seq x y z
N MET A 1 50.59 -19.46 -2.80
CA MET A 1 49.53 -19.67 -3.80
C MET A 1 48.21 -19.30 -3.13
N LEU A 2 47.91 -18.00 -3.05
CA LEU A 2 46.63 -17.51 -2.54
C LEU A 2 45.64 -17.56 -3.70
N VAL A 3 44.55 -18.31 -3.50
CA VAL A 3 43.40 -18.29 -4.40
C VAL A 3 42.74 -16.93 -4.25
N ALA A 4 42.81 -16.11 -5.30
CA ALA A 4 41.99 -14.93 -5.43
C ALA A 4 40.52 -15.38 -5.48
N ILE A 5 39.75 -15.04 -4.46
CA ILE A 5 38.31 -15.26 -4.45
C ILE A 5 37.73 -14.21 -5.39
N GLY A 6 37.35 -14.67 -6.58
CA GLY A 6 36.88 -13.84 -7.67
C GLY A 6 35.66 -13.00 -7.29
N THR A 7 35.66 -11.79 -7.83
CA THR A 7 34.55 -10.86 -7.91
C THR A 7 33.25 -11.58 -8.27
N SER A 8 32.22 -11.48 -7.41
CA SER A 8 30.88 -11.97 -7.70
C SER A 8 30.34 -11.24 -8.93
N ALA A 9 30.31 -11.93 -10.06
CA ALA A 9 29.57 -11.48 -11.22
C ALA A 9 28.09 -11.34 -10.82
N GLU A 10 27.46 -10.25 -11.25
CA GLU A 10 26.02 -10.05 -11.13
C GLU A 10 25.31 -11.17 -11.88
N GLU A 11 24.73 -12.11 -11.15
CA GLU A 11 23.93 -13.16 -11.76
C GLU A 11 22.51 -12.61 -12.01
N PRO A 12 22.01 -12.66 -13.26
CA PRO A 12 20.60 -12.47 -13.50
C PRO A 12 19.82 -13.51 -12.68
N ALA A 13 18.68 -13.11 -12.11
CA ALA A 13 17.86 -13.98 -11.30
C ALA A 13 17.34 -15.13 -12.16
N ALA A 14 17.94 -16.30 -12.01
CA ALA A 14 17.58 -17.50 -12.76
C ALA A 14 16.14 -17.95 -12.48
N LEU A 15 15.56 -17.50 -11.35
CA LEU A 15 14.19 -17.72 -10.94
C LEU A 15 13.53 -16.39 -10.58
N THR A 16 12.31 -16.16 -11.07
CA THR A 16 11.47 -15.00 -10.72
C THR A 16 10.06 -15.47 -10.36
N ALA A 17 9.35 -14.69 -9.56
CA ALA A 17 7.98 -14.98 -9.16
C ALA A 17 7.12 -13.72 -9.27
N SER A 18 5.88 -13.87 -9.72
CA SER A 18 4.98 -12.75 -10.01
C SER A 18 3.51 -13.08 -9.70
N PRO A 19 2.70 -12.07 -9.32
CA PRO A 19 3.12 -10.72 -9.00
C PRO A 19 3.96 -10.71 -7.70
N ALA A 20 4.91 -9.76 -7.60
CA ALA A 20 5.82 -9.67 -6.46
C ALA A 20 5.11 -9.31 -5.15
N TRP A 21 3.91 -8.72 -5.24
CA TRP A 21 3.02 -8.40 -4.14
C TRP A 21 1.59 -8.84 -4.46
N GLN A 22 0.93 -9.51 -3.50
CA GLN A 22 -0.50 -9.80 -3.54
C GLN A 22 -1.16 -9.36 -2.25
N ARG A 23 -2.27 -8.65 -2.35
CA ARG A 23 -3.12 -8.30 -1.21
C ARG A 23 -4.32 -9.23 -1.19
N CYS A 24 -4.59 -9.84 -0.04
CA CYS A 24 -5.68 -10.77 0.18
C CYS A 24 -6.51 -10.29 1.38
N GLU A 25 -7.72 -9.80 1.12
CA GLU A 25 -8.65 -9.34 2.15
C GLU A 25 -9.62 -10.47 2.48
N LEU A 26 -9.69 -10.83 3.76
CA LEU A 26 -10.49 -11.96 4.24
C LEU A 26 -11.11 -11.63 5.60
N ALA A 27 -12.36 -12.03 5.79
CA ALA A 27 -12.96 -12.06 7.12
C ALA A 27 -12.18 -13.00 8.06
N ALA A 28 -12.32 -12.81 9.36
CA ALA A 28 -11.64 -13.63 10.36
C ALA A 28 -12.01 -15.12 10.19
N GLY A 29 -10.99 -15.97 10.06
CA GLY A 29 -11.14 -17.41 9.83
C GLY A 29 -11.53 -17.81 8.40
N ALA A 30 -11.86 -16.87 7.51
CA ALA A 30 -12.18 -17.15 6.12
C ALA A 30 -10.94 -17.64 5.35
N THR A 31 -11.15 -18.35 4.26
CA THR A 31 -10.10 -18.90 3.40
C THR A 31 -10.26 -18.40 1.96
N ALA A 32 -9.16 -18.06 1.31
CA ALA A 32 -9.08 -17.81 -0.13
C ALA A 32 -7.88 -18.52 -0.76
N HIS A 33 -7.80 -18.48 -2.09
CA HIS A 33 -6.66 -18.96 -2.84
C HIS A 33 -6.09 -17.83 -3.69
N ILE A 34 -4.76 -17.79 -3.79
CA ILE A 34 -4.03 -16.89 -4.67
C ILE A 34 -3.08 -17.71 -5.54
N ASP A 35 -2.84 -17.23 -6.75
CA ASP A 35 -1.95 -17.87 -7.71
C ASP A 35 -0.70 -17.01 -7.93
N VAL A 36 0.46 -17.63 -7.87
CA VAL A 36 1.77 -17.04 -8.14
C VAL A 36 2.37 -17.73 -9.36
N GLN A 37 2.79 -16.93 -10.34
CA GLN A 37 3.48 -17.40 -11.53
C GLN A 37 4.99 -17.39 -11.29
N VAL A 38 5.61 -18.56 -11.37
CA VAL A 38 7.06 -18.73 -11.25
C VAL A 38 7.66 -18.93 -12.64
N CYS A 39 8.63 -18.10 -13.00
CA CYS A 39 9.33 -18.16 -14.28
C CYS A 39 10.82 -18.44 -14.05
N ALA A 40 11.42 -19.21 -14.95
CA ALA A 40 12.84 -19.52 -14.93
C ALA A 40 13.48 -19.24 -16.31
N ASP A 41 14.75 -18.87 -16.30
CA ASP A 41 15.53 -18.67 -17.53
C ASP A 41 15.97 -19.99 -18.20
N ARG A 42 15.98 -21.08 -17.42
CA ARG A 42 16.30 -22.44 -17.83
C ARG A 42 15.43 -23.44 -17.08
N ASP A 43 15.32 -24.65 -17.62
CA ASP A 43 14.54 -25.72 -17.00
C ASP A 43 15.03 -25.97 -15.57
N CYS A 44 14.08 -26.00 -14.63
CA CYS A 44 14.38 -26.25 -13.23
C CYS A 44 13.24 -26.96 -12.51
N SER A 45 13.51 -27.34 -11.27
CA SER A 45 12.49 -27.89 -10.40
C SER A 45 12.38 -27.06 -9.12
N LEU A 46 11.16 -26.64 -8.78
CA LEU A 46 10.85 -26.11 -7.46
C LEU A 46 10.82 -27.26 -6.47
N LEU A 47 11.69 -27.17 -5.46
CA LEU A 47 11.91 -28.22 -4.47
C LEU A 47 11.20 -27.92 -3.16
N ALA A 48 11.12 -26.65 -2.79
CA ALA A 48 10.49 -26.21 -1.56
C ALA A 48 9.85 -24.83 -1.74
N ILE A 49 8.76 -24.61 -1.01
CA ILE A 49 8.13 -23.30 -0.87
C ILE A 49 7.93 -23.08 0.63
N GLU A 50 8.57 -22.04 1.15
CA GLU A 50 8.58 -21.69 2.57
C GLU A 50 7.70 -20.46 2.82
N THR A 51 6.92 -20.50 3.89
CA THR A 51 6.11 -19.36 4.36
C THR A 51 6.54 -19.00 5.78
N ASP A 52 6.56 -17.70 6.10
CA ASP A 52 6.87 -17.20 7.44
C ASP A 52 5.66 -17.22 8.40
N CYS A 53 4.51 -17.73 7.93
CA CYS A 53 3.24 -17.71 8.66
C CYS A 53 2.35 -18.90 8.30
N GLY A 54 1.76 -19.52 9.32
CA GLY A 54 0.75 -20.57 9.16
C GLY A 54 -0.58 -20.10 8.54
N CYS A 55 -0.74 -18.79 8.31
CA CYS A 55 -1.84 -18.23 7.53
C CYS A 55 -1.71 -18.53 6.02
N LEU A 56 -0.52 -18.91 5.55
CA LEU A 56 -0.24 -19.28 4.17
C LEU A 56 0.15 -20.75 4.10
N ALA A 57 -0.52 -21.50 3.23
CA ALA A 57 -0.23 -22.90 2.97
C ALA A 57 -0.11 -23.15 1.47
N VAL A 58 0.93 -23.89 1.08
CA VAL A 58 1.15 -24.29 -0.32
C VAL A 58 0.22 -25.46 -0.64
N THR A 59 -0.57 -25.32 -1.69
CA THR A 59 -1.50 -26.37 -2.13
C THR A 59 -1.04 -27.10 -3.39
N THR A 60 -0.06 -26.53 -4.10
CA THR A 60 0.59 -27.17 -5.23
C THR A 60 1.55 -28.28 -4.76
N ALA A 61 1.47 -29.44 -5.39
CA ALA A 61 2.38 -30.55 -5.10
C ALA A 61 3.82 -30.22 -5.55
N LEU A 62 4.80 -30.63 -4.74
CA LEU A 62 6.22 -30.50 -5.02
C LEU A 62 6.88 -31.90 -5.10
N PRO A 63 7.95 -32.07 -5.90
CA PRO A 63 8.61 -31.05 -6.73
C PRO A 63 7.78 -30.64 -7.95
N LEU A 64 7.83 -29.36 -8.34
CA LEU A 64 7.14 -28.83 -9.51
C LEU A 64 8.16 -28.51 -10.62
N ALA A 65 7.96 -29.04 -11.83
CA ALA A 65 8.79 -28.71 -12.98
C ALA A 65 8.45 -27.31 -13.50
N VAL A 66 9.48 -26.49 -13.76
CA VAL A 66 9.38 -25.17 -14.39
C VAL A 66 10.18 -25.22 -15.68
N THR A 67 9.50 -25.07 -16.81
CA THR A 67 10.13 -25.07 -18.14
C THR A 67 10.64 -23.67 -18.45
N ALA A 68 11.81 -23.57 -19.08
CA ALA A 68 12.41 -22.30 -19.47
C ALA A 68 11.42 -21.41 -20.22
N ALA A 69 11.31 -20.15 -19.80
CA ALA A 69 10.39 -19.14 -20.37
C ALA A 69 8.89 -19.51 -20.36
N GLN A 70 8.48 -20.57 -19.66
CA GLN A 70 7.07 -20.93 -19.45
C GLN A 70 6.70 -20.77 -17.97
N PRO A 71 5.76 -19.86 -17.63
CA PRO A 71 5.33 -19.68 -16.25
C PRO A 71 4.68 -20.96 -15.69
N ALA A 72 5.14 -21.38 -14.52
CA ALA A 72 4.49 -22.41 -13.72
C ALA A 72 3.59 -21.76 -12.65
N THR A 73 2.34 -22.18 -12.58
CA THR A 73 1.40 -21.65 -11.56
C THR A 73 1.53 -22.41 -10.25
N VAL A 74 1.80 -21.69 -9.17
CA VAL A 74 1.76 -22.17 -7.79
C VAL A 74 0.54 -21.58 -7.09
N ARG A 75 -0.29 -22.43 -6.50
CA ARG A 75 -1.48 -22.04 -5.75
C ARG A 75 -1.22 -22.09 -4.26
N LEU A 76 -1.51 -20.98 -3.59
CA LEU A 76 -1.39 -20.79 -2.15
C LEU A 76 -2.79 -20.64 -1.56
N ARG A 77 -3.06 -21.32 -0.45
CA ARG A 77 -4.22 -21.09 0.40
C ARG A 77 -3.86 -20.03 1.44
N VAL A 78 -4.72 -19.02 1.56
CA VAL A 78 -4.62 -17.94 2.54
C VAL A 78 -5.75 -18.07 3.54
N VAL A 79 -5.46 -17.94 4.84
CA VAL A 79 -6.45 -17.98 5.92
C VAL A 79 -6.39 -16.68 6.73
N GLY A 80 -7.55 -16.04 6.94
CA GLY A 80 -7.71 -14.80 7.70
C GLY A 80 -7.56 -14.98 9.22
N ILE A 81 -6.47 -15.57 9.68
CA ILE A 81 -6.17 -15.78 11.13
C ILE A 81 -5.09 -14.84 11.67
N ARG A 82 -4.29 -14.25 10.78
CA ARG A 82 -3.22 -13.31 11.14
C ARG A 82 -3.03 -12.33 9.98
N SER A 83 -3.29 -11.05 10.22
CA SER A 83 -3.07 -10.00 9.23
C SER A 83 -1.59 -9.61 9.12
N GLY A 84 -1.28 -8.71 8.19
CA GLY A 84 0.05 -8.15 7.96
C GLY A 84 0.75 -8.75 6.74
N VAL A 85 1.99 -8.34 6.55
CA VAL A 85 2.80 -8.68 5.37
C VAL A 85 3.56 -9.98 5.59
N LYS A 86 3.56 -10.88 4.60
CA LYS A 86 4.11 -12.23 4.67
C LYS A 86 5.04 -12.48 3.49
N THR A 87 6.13 -13.19 3.72
CA THR A 87 7.07 -13.56 2.66
C THR A 87 6.90 -15.04 2.31
N VAL A 88 6.78 -15.32 1.01
CA VAL A 88 6.79 -16.67 0.46
C VAL A 88 8.06 -16.84 -0.35
N THR A 89 8.88 -17.82 0.04
CA THR A 89 10.16 -18.11 -0.62
C THR A 89 10.07 -19.37 -1.45
N PHE A 90 10.30 -19.26 -2.75
CA PHE A 90 10.37 -20.36 -3.69
C PHE A 90 11.83 -20.80 -3.83
N ARG A 91 12.12 -22.07 -3.57
CA ARG A 91 13.45 -22.65 -3.74
C ARG A 91 13.46 -23.62 -4.91
N SER A 92 14.39 -23.43 -5.83
CA SER A 92 14.59 -24.28 -7.00
C SER A 92 16.01 -24.83 -7.06
N THR A 93 16.26 -25.70 -8.03
CA THR A 93 17.61 -26.17 -8.40
C THR A 93 18.53 -25.09 -8.97
N ILE A 94 18.00 -23.92 -9.35
CA ILE A 94 18.76 -22.85 -10.01
C ILE A 94 18.80 -21.55 -9.20
N GLY A 95 18.20 -21.52 -8.01
CA GLY A 95 18.13 -20.33 -7.17
C GLY A 95 16.82 -20.22 -6.40
N SER A 96 16.57 -19.02 -5.89
CA SER A 96 15.35 -18.70 -5.14
C SER A 96 14.70 -17.42 -5.64
N ALA A 97 13.39 -17.32 -5.43
CA ALA A 97 12.59 -16.14 -5.68
C ALA A 97 11.67 -15.92 -4.47
N THR A 98 11.25 -14.69 -4.26
CA THR A 98 10.31 -14.34 -3.19
C THR A 98 9.12 -13.58 -3.76
N VAL A 99 7.96 -13.80 -3.16
CA VAL A 99 6.82 -12.88 -3.29
C VAL A 99 6.33 -12.50 -1.91
N THR A 100 5.62 -11.38 -1.86
CA THR A 100 5.04 -10.86 -0.64
C THR A 100 3.52 -10.94 -0.71
N VAL A 101 2.90 -11.42 0.37
CA VAL A 101 1.45 -11.51 0.50
C VAL A 101 1.00 -10.69 1.70
N GLN A 102 0.19 -9.66 1.47
CA GLN A 102 -0.48 -8.92 2.54
C GLN A 102 -1.81 -9.59 2.85
N VAL A 103 -1.94 -10.14 4.05
CA VAL A 103 -3.22 -10.63 4.57
C VAL A 103 -3.89 -9.50 5.33
N VAL A 104 -5.12 -9.15 4.96
CA VAL A 104 -5.91 -8.11 5.62
C VAL A 104 -7.14 -8.75 6.23
N THR A 105 -7.28 -8.59 7.55
CA THR A 105 -8.44 -9.06 8.30
C THR A 105 -8.84 -7.98 9.29
N SER A 106 -10.09 -7.52 9.21
CA SER A 106 -10.62 -6.45 10.06
C SER A 106 -10.46 -6.79 11.55
N GLY A 107 -10.01 -5.83 12.34
CA GLY A 107 -9.72 -5.97 13.77
C GLY A 107 -8.34 -6.56 14.10
N ILE A 108 -7.56 -7.02 13.11
CA ILE A 108 -6.23 -7.62 13.32
C ILE A 108 -5.18 -6.75 12.60
N GLY A 109 -4.09 -6.38 13.27
CA GLY A 109 -2.89 -5.76 12.69
C GLY A 109 -1.61 -6.47 13.16
N GLN A 110 -0.45 -6.15 12.58
CA GLN A 110 0.83 -6.80 12.90
C GLN A 110 1.99 -5.82 13.11
N GLY A 111 1.79 -4.53 12.83
CA GLY A 111 2.86 -3.53 12.89
C GLY A 111 3.60 -3.50 14.23
N GLU A 112 2.88 -3.39 15.35
CA GLU A 112 3.50 -3.30 16.68
C GLU A 112 4.27 -4.58 17.07
N ASP A 113 3.68 -5.75 16.84
CA ASP A 113 4.31 -7.04 17.16
C ASP A 113 5.60 -7.24 16.37
N LEU A 114 5.58 -6.92 15.07
CA LEU A 114 6.76 -7.03 14.22
C LEU A 114 7.83 -6.00 14.62
N LEU A 115 7.44 -4.76 14.92
CA LEU A 115 8.35 -3.73 15.43
C LEU A 115 9.07 -4.21 16.68
N ARG A 116 8.32 -4.68 17.69
CA ARG A 116 8.89 -5.21 18.94
C ARG A 116 9.80 -6.39 18.68
N THR A 117 9.39 -7.32 17.82
CA THR A 117 10.18 -8.49 17.46
C THR A 117 11.53 -8.08 16.85
N MET A 118 11.52 -7.21 15.86
CA MET A 118 12.74 -6.78 15.16
C MET A 118 13.69 -6.00 16.06
N VAL A 119 13.17 -5.07 16.86
CA VAL A 119 13.98 -4.25 17.78
C VAL A 119 14.60 -5.12 18.90
N ASN A 120 13.83 -6.03 19.48
CA ASN A 120 14.35 -6.96 20.49
C ASN A 120 15.39 -7.93 19.91
N LEU A 121 15.19 -8.38 18.66
CA LEU A 121 16.13 -9.24 17.99
C LEU A 121 17.45 -8.52 17.70
N ALA A 122 17.38 -7.26 17.25
CA ALA A 122 18.54 -6.39 17.08
C ALA A 122 19.32 -6.23 18.39
N ALA A 123 18.60 -6.00 19.51
CA ALA A 123 19.19 -5.91 20.86
C ALA A 123 19.94 -7.20 21.24
N ALA A 124 19.25 -8.34 21.13
CA ALA A 124 19.79 -9.63 21.52
C ALA A 124 21.05 -10.00 20.70
N ARG A 125 21.05 -9.65 19.41
CA ARG A 125 22.15 -9.93 18.48
C ARG A 125 23.22 -8.83 18.43
N ARG A 126 23.03 -7.72 19.14
CA ARG A 126 23.89 -6.52 19.08
C ARG A 126 24.09 -5.99 17.66
N GLN A 127 23.01 -6.04 16.87
CA GLN A 127 22.93 -5.56 15.50
C GLN A 127 22.30 -4.15 15.46
N ARG A 128 22.49 -3.45 14.34
CA ARG A 128 21.80 -2.19 14.07
C ARG A 128 20.49 -2.49 13.33
N ALA A 129 19.40 -1.84 13.70
CA ALA A 129 18.13 -1.95 12.98
C ALA A 129 17.99 -0.77 12.02
N TRP A 130 17.85 -1.02 10.73
CA TRP A 130 17.63 0.01 9.72
C TRP A 130 16.20 -0.07 9.22
N PHE A 131 15.52 1.06 9.22
CA PHE A 131 14.16 1.26 8.76
C PHE A 131 14.24 2.10 7.49
N VAL A 132 13.99 1.49 6.33
CA VAL A 132 14.07 2.15 5.03
C VAL A 132 12.66 2.38 4.50
N LEU A 133 12.32 3.64 4.25
CA LEU A 133 11.09 4.05 3.59
C LEU A 133 11.42 4.57 2.20
N HIS A 134 10.72 4.09 1.18
CA HIS A 134 10.87 4.50 -0.21
C HIS A 134 9.57 5.07 -0.77
N ASP A 135 9.67 6.22 -1.45
CA ASP A 135 8.58 6.81 -2.24
C ASP A 135 7.27 6.95 -1.46
N LEU A 136 7.25 7.74 -0.37
CA LEU A 136 6.00 8.04 0.37
C LEU A 136 5.02 8.87 -0.46
N LYS A 137 5.53 9.71 -1.39
CA LYS A 137 4.75 10.51 -2.35
C LYS A 137 3.61 11.31 -1.70
N GLY A 138 3.91 11.92 -0.56
CA GLY A 138 2.98 12.77 0.18
C GLY A 138 1.85 12.03 0.89
N ALA A 139 1.87 10.71 0.96
CA ALA A 139 0.75 10.00 1.54
C ALA A 139 0.70 10.19 3.08
N LEU A 140 -0.23 11.05 3.53
CA LEU A 140 -0.33 11.48 4.92
C LEU A 140 -1.09 10.48 5.81
N ARG A 141 -2.17 9.87 5.32
CA ARG A 141 -3.06 9.02 6.13
C ARG A 141 -3.46 7.75 5.41
N ASN A 142 -3.78 6.72 6.19
CA ASN A 142 -4.44 5.52 5.68
C ASN A 142 -5.95 5.75 5.52
N CYS A 143 -6.62 4.87 4.75
CA CYS A 143 -8.07 4.93 4.57
C CYS A 143 -8.89 4.66 5.83
N GLY A 144 -8.30 4.21 6.94
CA GLY A 144 -8.97 3.93 8.21
C GLY A 144 -10.01 2.79 8.19
N CYS A 145 -10.54 2.41 7.01
CA CYS A 145 -11.63 1.44 6.85
C CYS A 145 -11.29 -0.01 7.30
N SER A 146 -10.02 -0.32 7.58
CA SER A 146 -9.63 -1.61 8.14
C SER A 146 -8.34 -1.50 8.95
N THR A 147 -8.19 -2.33 9.98
CA THR A 147 -6.95 -2.46 10.77
C THR A 147 -5.77 -3.01 9.96
N GLY A 148 -5.98 -3.48 8.73
CA GLY A 148 -4.93 -3.83 7.77
C GLY A 148 -4.77 -2.83 6.63
N ALA A 149 -5.46 -1.68 6.69
CA ALA A 149 -5.11 -0.53 5.87
C ALA A 149 -3.71 -0.08 6.26
N LEU A 150 -2.85 0.10 5.25
CA LEU A 150 -1.50 0.55 5.48
C LEU A 150 -1.44 2.07 5.38
N GLY A 151 -0.67 2.68 6.28
CA GLY A 151 -0.24 4.06 6.23
C GLY A 151 -0.60 4.87 7.46
N GLY A 152 -0.44 6.19 7.33
CA GLY A 152 -0.47 7.13 8.45
C GLY A 152 0.93 7.61 8.77
N VAL A 153 1.23 8.85 8.40
CA VAL A 153 2.51 9.49 8.69
C VAL A 153 2.72 9.66 10.19
N GLU A 154 1.64 9.77 10.99
CA GLU A 154 1.71 9.79 12.45
C GLU A 154 2.32 8.50 13.02
N HIS A 155 2.16 7.37 12.33
CA HIS A 155 2.78 6.11 12.73
C HIS A 155 4.27 6.09 12.39
N LEU A 156 4.62 6.53 11.18
CA LEU A 156 6.02 6.69 10.74
C LEU A 156 6.79 7.65 11.66
N ALA A 157 6.17 8.77 12.02
CA ALA A 157 6.66 9.78 12.94
C ALA A 157 6.99 9.21 14.33
N ALA A 158 6.17 8.28 14.82
CA ALA A 158 6.33 7.70 16.15
C ALA A 158 7.39 6.59 16.22
N LEU A 159 7.79 5.98 15.09
CA LEU A 159 8.70 4.83 15.08
C LEU A 159 10.03 5.06 15.81
N PRO A 160 10.72 6.21 15.67
CA PRO A 160 11.99 6.44 16.35
C PRO A 160 11.85 6.43 17.88
N ALA A 161 10.86 7.15 18.42
CA ALA A 161 10.57 7.15 19.85
C ALA A 161 10.12 5.76 20.35
N ALA A 162 9.32 5.05 19.55
CA ALA A 162 8.87 3.70 19.87
C ALA A 162 10.03 2.71 19.97
N CYS A 163 10.98 2.75 19.03
CA CYS A 163 12.17 1.88 19.06
C CYS A 163 13.03 2.17 20.29
N GLN A 164 13.24 3.45 20.61
CA GLN A 164 13.97 3.86 21.81
C GLN A 164 13.29 3.36 23.09
N ALA A 165 11.96 3.37 23.15
CA ALA A 165 11.21 2.86 24.29
C ALA A 165 11.25 1.32 24.40
N ILE A 166 11.26 0.60 23.28
CA ILE A 166 11.34 -0.87 23.25
C ILE A 166 12.71 -1.35 23.72
N ALA A 167 13.79 -0.80 23.17
CA ALA A 167 15.16 -1.19 23.53
C ALA A 167 16.12 0.01 23.45
N PRO A 168 16.30 0.77 24.55
CA PRO A 168 17.09 2.02 24.56
C PRO A 168 18.56 1.90 24.12
N GLY A 169 19.13 0.69 24.18
CA GLY A 169 20.51 0.41 23.82
C GLY A 169 20.73 -0.03 22.37
N VAL A 170 19.65 -0.17 21.58
CA VAL A 170 19.74 -0.55 20.17
C VAL A 170 19.87 0.69 19.30
N THR A 171 20.85 0.70 18.41
CA THR A 171 20.94 1.71 17.36
C THR A 171 19.91 1.43 16.27
N CYS A 172 18.90 2.29 16.19
CA CYS A 172 17.88 2.27 15.14
C CYS A 172 18.12 3.43 14.17
N GLU A 173 18.16 3.13 12.88
CA GLU A 173 18.46 4.06 11.79
C GLU A 173 17.22 4.22 10.91
N PHE A 174 16.71 5.44 10.72
CA PHE A 174 15.49 5.71 9.96
C PHE A 174 15.83 6.48 8.68
N VAL A 175 15.69 5.82 7.54
CA VAL A 175 16.21 6.30 6.25
C VAL A 175 15.08 6.51 5.25
N LEU A 176 15.06 7.70 4.65
CA LEU A 176 14.14 8.11 3.60
C LEU A 176 14.83 8.00 2.23
N THR A 177 14.15 7.42 1.25
CA THR A 177 14.63 7.30 -0.14
C THR A 177 13.53 7.67 -1.12
N GLY A 178 13.90 8.13 -2.32
CA GLY A 178 12.91 8.55 -3.33
C GLY A 178 12.13 9.83 -2.95
N ASP A 179 10.94 9.97 -3.52
CA ASP A 179 10.04 11.12 -3.33
C ASP A 179 9.17 10.95 -2.07
N ILE A 180 9.44 11.77 -1.06
CA ILE A 180 8.70 11.74 0.20
C ILE A 180 7.54 12.74 0.21
N ASP A 181 7.77 13.94 -0.30
CA ASP A 181 6.82 15.05 -0.23
C ASP A 181 5.63 14.85 -1.16
N GLY A 182 5.85 14.35 -2.38
CA GLY A 182 4.83 14.32 -3.43
C GLY A 182 4.06 15.66 -3.50
N PRO A 183 2.72 15.67 -3.36
CA PRO A 183 1.93 16.90 -3.35
C PRO A 183 1.97 17.70 -2.03
N HIS A 184 2.45 17.12 -0.92
CA HIS A 184 2.52 17.77 0.38
C HIS A 184 3.95 18.18 0.73
N ALA A 185 4.36 19.36 0.26
CA ALA A 185 5.69 19.90 0.52
C ALA A 185 6.00 19.99 2.03
N GLY A 186 7.22 19.61 2.42
CA GLY A 186 7.70 19.69 3.81
C GLY A 186 7.42 18.45 4.66
N LEU A 187 6.82 17.40 4.10
CA LEU A 187 6.63 16.11 4.76
C LEU A 187 7.95 15.43 5.13
N GLU A 188 8.92 15.48 4.22
CA GLU A 188 10.29 15.02 4.47
C GLU A 188 10.91 15.75 5.66
N ALA A 189 10.84 17.08 5.67
CA ALA A 189 11.39 17.90 6.75
C ALA A 189 10.71 17.57 8.10
N ALA A 190 9.39 17.34 8.09
CA ALA A 190 8.64 16.98 9.29
C ALA A 190 9.00 15.60 9.85
N LEU A 191 9.24 14.61 8.97
CA LEU A 191 9.76 13.29 9.36
C LEU A 191 11.21 13.39 9.84
N MET A 192 12.05 14.21 9.19
CA MET A 192 13.44 14.41 9.61
C MET A 192 13.55 15.01 11.00
N ALA A 193 12.67 15.95 11.34
CA ALA A 193 12.56 16.51 12.69
C ALA A 193 12.25 15.45 13.78
N ARG A 194 11.79 14.26 13.38
CA ARG A 194 11.45 13.13 14.25
C ARG A 194 12.46 11.99 14.22
N GLY A 195 13.63 12.21 13.61
CA GLY A 195 14.74 11.25 13.61
C GLY A 195 14.91 10.45 12.32
N TRP A 196 14.08 10.71 11.30
CA TRP A 196 14.35 10.23 9.94
C TRP A 196 15.47 11.04 9.28
N ARG A 197 16.10 10.49 8.23
CA ARG A 197 17.14 11.19 7.46
C ARG A 197 17.33 10.60 6.07
N ARG A 198 18.11 11.28 5.23
CA ARG A 198 18.75 10.68 4.06
C ARG A 198 20.09 10.04 4.47
N ASP A 199 20.43 8.89 3.92
CA ASP A 199 21.71 8.19 4.19
C ASP A 199 22.25 7.61 2.88
N GLU A 200 23.46 8.02 2.49
CA GLU A 200 24.09 7.63 1.23
C GLU A 200 24.40 6.13 1.12
N ARG A 201 24.41 5.41 2.25
CA ARG A 201 24.58 3.95 2.29
C ARG A 201 23.32 3.20 1.84
N VAL A 202 22.20 3.90 1.62
CA VAL A 202 20.99 3.35 1.04
C VAL A 202 20.68 4.07 -0.27
N ILE A 203 20.89 3.38 -1.40
CA ILE A 203 20.82 3.99 -2.73
C ILE A 203 19.55 3.53 -3.45
N ALA A 204 18.72 4.47 -3.90
CA ALA A 204 17.66 4.19 -4.86
C ALA A 204 18.21 4.28 -6.29
N SER A 205 18.07 3.22 -7.10
CA SER A 205 18.63 3.17 -8.46
C SER A 205 17.76 2.39 -9.43
N ALA A 206 17.65 2.92 -10.66
CA ALA A 206 17.06 2.20 -11.80
C ALA A 206 18.03 1.16 -12.39
N ASP A 207 19.33 1.28 -12.09
CA ASP A 207 20.36 0.29 -12.37
C ASP A 207 20.94 -0.23 -11.04
N PRO A 208 20.26 -1.20 -10.40
CA PRO A 208 20.70 -1.72 -9.12
C PRO A 208 22.01 -2.52 -9.21
N ALA A 209 22.35 -3.08 -10.38
CA ALA A 209 23.62 -3.75 -10.61
C ALA A 209 24.79 -2.77 -10.36
N VAL A 210 24.78 -1.61 -11.01
CA VAL A 210 25.79 -0.57 -10.79
C VAL A 210 25.84 -0.14 -9.32
N ALA A 211 24.68 0.13 -8.70
CA ALA A 211 24.61 0.60 -7.33
C ALA A 211 25.14 -0.43 -6.31
N LEU A 212 24.96 -1.73 -6.55
CA LEU A 212 25.46 -2.80 -5.69
C LEU A 212 27.00 -2.90 -5.66
N ARG A 213 27.69 -2.32 -6.64
CA ARG A 213 29.16 -2.27 -6.69
C ARG A 213 29.76 -1.11 -5.89
N VAL A 214 28.94 -0.16 -5.46
CA VAL A 214 29.40 0.98 -4.65
C VAL A 214 29.87 0.44 -3.29
N PRO A 215 31.12 0.74 -2.88
CA PRO A 215 31.62 0.36 -1.56
C PRO A 215 30.75 0.90 -0.43
N ASP A 216 30.71 0.19 0.71
CA ASP A 216 30.03 0.61 1.94
C ASP A 216 28.50 0.83 1.85
N VAL A 217 27.89 0.53 0.71
CA VAL A 217 26.43 0.47 0.57
C VAL A 217 25.87 -0.68 1.39
N VAL A 218 24.93 -0.33 2.27
CA VAL A 218 24.16 -1.25 3.10
C VAL A 218 23.04 -1.87 2.27
N ALA A 219 22.28 -1.03 1.54
CA ALA A 219 21.12 -1.48 0.77
C ALA A 219 20.94 -0.67 -0.53
N VAL A 220 20.39 -1.33 -1.55
CA VAL A 220 20.02 -0.73 -2.83
C VAL A 220 18.54 -0.93 -3.04
N VAL A 221 17.78 0.15 -3.16
CA VAL A 221 16.37 0.14 -3.51
C VAL A 221 16.23 0.15 -5.02
N ALA A 222 15.67 -0.92 -5.60
CA ALA A 222 15.43 -1.00 -7.03
C ALA A 222 14.24 -0.12 -7.43
N THR A 223 14.48 0.93 -8.22
CA THR A 223 13.41 1.81 -8.73
C THR A 223 12.92 1.39 -10.13
N ALA A 224 13.45 0.29 -10.66
CA ALA A 224 13.02 -0.35 -11.90
C ALA A 224 13.08 -1.88 -11.75
N PRO A 225 12.31 -2.64 -12.55
CA PRO A 225 12.36 -4.11 -12.52
C PRO A 225 13.79 -4.62 -12.72
N ALA A 226 14.29 -5.38 -11.75
CA ALA A 226 15.62 -5.97 -11.79
C ALA A 226 15.55 -7.46 -11.45
N ALA A 227 15.90 -8.28 -12.45
CA ALA A 227 16.11 -9.71 -12.29
C ALA A 227 17.52 -9.92 -11.70
N ILE A 228 17.74 -9.50 -10.45
CA ILE A 228 19.01 -9.70 -9.72
C ILE A 228 18.67 -10.31 -8.37
N ASN A 229 19.31 -11.43 -8.00
CA ASN A 229 19.15 -11.97 -6.64
C ASN A 229 20.33 -11.55 -5.78
N HIS A 230 20.15 -10.53 -4.95
CA HIS A 230 21.20 -10.01 -4.10
C HIS A 230 20.66 -9.61 -2.72
N ARG A 231 21.39 -9.98 -1.66
CA ARG A 231 20.96 -9.77 -0.25
C ARG A 231 20.76 -8.30 0.14
N ARG A 232 21.52 -7.40 -0.50
CA ARG A 232 21.40 -5.94 -0.35
C ARG A 232 20.33 -5.28 -1.22
N LEU A 233 19.65 -6.03 -2.09
CA LEU A 233 18.66 -5.46 -3.00
C LEU A 233 17.27 -5.44 -2.35
N LEU A 234 16.75 -4.25 -2.10
CA LEU A 234 15.39 -4.01 -1.64
C LEU A 234 14.48 -3.76 -2.85
N ARG A 235 13.29 -4.33 -2.80
CA ARG A 235 12.27 -4.17 -3.84
C ARG A 235 11.07 -3.45 -3.25
N PRO A 236 10.83 -2.18 -3.60
CA PRO A 236 9.64 -1.47 -3.19
C PRO A 236 8.40 -2.29 -3.54
N LEU A 237 7.56 -2.54 -2.53
CA LEU A 237 6.38 -3.39 -2.68
C LEU A 237 5.15 -2.60 -3.14
N LEU A 238 5.12 -1.31 -2.81
CA LEU A 238 4.02 -0.41 -3.08
C LEU A 238 4.57 0.87 -3.69
N ASP A 239 3.90 1.33 -4.74
CA ASP A 239 4.02 2.72 -5.16
C ASP A 239 3.26 3.56 -4.13
N ARG A 240 3.91 4.56 -3.49
CA ARG A 240 3.39 5.36 -2.35
C ARG A 240 3.53 4.66 -0.98
N GLY A 241 4.72 4.10 -0.72
CA GLY A 241 5.04 3.11 0.30
C GLY A 241 4.44 3.34 1.69
N MET A 242 3.65 2.37 2.14
CA MET A 242 3.14 2.23 3.52
C MET A 242 3.64 0.96 4.21
N VAL A 243 4.79 0.50 3.74
CA VAL A 243 5.58 -0.59 4.29
C VAL A 243 6.99 -0.05 4.44
N VAL A 244 7.59 -0.31 5.59
CA VAL A 244 8.99 0.03 5.86
C VAL A 244 9.83 -1.24 5.80
N ASP A 245 10.91 -1.22 5.03
CA ASP A 245 11.89 -2.30 5.03
C ASP A 245 12.71 -2.23 6.33
N VAL A 246 12.62 -3.27 7.16
CA VAL A 246 13.38 -3.39 8.40
C VAL A 246 14.52 -4.38 8.20
N LEU A 247 15.74 -3.86 8.27
CA LEU A 247 16.96 -4.61 8.07
C LEU A 247 17.71 -4.73 9.39
N LEU A 248 18.08 -5.94 9.80
CA LEU A 248 19.08 -6.09 10.86
C LEU A 248 20.45 -6.17 10.21
N VAL A 249 21.33 -5.24 10.53
CA VAL A 249 22.62 -5.08 9.88
C VAL A 249 23.73 -5.42 10.86
N ASP A 250 24.61 -6.32 10.42
CA ASP A 250 25.80 -6.74 11.15
C ASP A 250 26.88 -5.64 11.14
N ARG A 251 27.92 -5.82 11.96
CA ARG A 251 29.02 -4.85 12.09
C ARG A 251 29.81 -4.64 10.80
N ASP A 252 29.80 -5.63 9.92
CA ASP A 252 30.44 -5.61 8.60
C ASP A 252 29.55 -4.98 7.51
N GLY A 253 28.35 -4.51 7.87
CA GLY A 253 27.40 -3.90 6.93
C GLY A 253 26.52 -4.91 6.19
N SER A 254 26.64 -6.22 6.46
CA SER A 254 25.78 -7.22 5.84
C SER A 254 24.40 -7.29 6.49
N ILE A 255 23.35 -7.50 5.68
CA ILE A 255 21.95 -7.56 6.15
C ILE A 255 21.65 -8.95 6.71
N ALA A 256 21.71 -9.14 8.02
CA ALA A 256 21.39 -10.39 8.71
C ALA A 256 19.95 -10.87 8.48
N GLU A 257 19.00 -9.94 8.55
CA GLU A 257 17.55 -10.19 8.51
C GLU A 257 16.87 -9.06 7.71
N HIS A 258 15.83 -9.39 6.95
CA HIS A 258 15.02 -8.42 6.21
C HIS A 258 13.54 -8.76 6.39
N GLN A 259 12.79 -7.81 6.94
CA GLN A 259 11.36 -7.92 7.15
C GLN A 259 10.64 -6.69 6.61
N HIS A 260 9.38 -6.87 6.23
CA HIS A 260 8.51 -5.80 5.76
C HIS A 260 7.57 -5.37 6.89
N LEU A 261 7.82 -4.21 7.49
CA LEU A 261 6.97 -3.65 8.55
C LEU A 261 5.73 -3.00 7.95
N PRO A 262 4.52 -3.56 8.13
CA PRO A 262 3.30 -2.86 7.77
C PRO A 262 3.14 -1.65 8.68
N ILE A 263 2.92 -0.48 8.07
CA ILE A 263 2.50 0.70 8.83
C ILE A 263 1.00 0.60 9.00
N ASP A 264 0.53 0.20 10.18
CA ASP A 264 -0.90 0.00 10.44
C ASP A 264 -1.32 0.62 11.78
N ALA A 265 -2.61 0.57 12.07
CA ALA A 265 -3.21 1.19 13.26
C ALA A 265 -2.74 0.61 14.60
N THR A 266 -2.02 -0.53 14.61
CA THR A 266 -1.44 -1.09 15.85
C THR A 266 -0.20 -0.32 16.31
N LEU A 267 0.48 0.37 15.39
CA LEU A 267 1.66 1.15 15.72
C LEU A 267 1.30 2.38 16.58
N PRO A 268 2.24 2.86 17.41
CA PRO A 268 2.08 4.13 18.12
C PRO A 268 1.90 5.27 17.13
N ARG A 269 1.36 6.40 17.62
CA ARG A 269 0.99 7.57 16.82
C ARG A 269 1.57 8.83 17.44
N ASP A 270 2.14 9.69 16.60
CA ASP A 270 2.48 11.07 16.91
C ASP A 270 1.55 11.98 16.10
N GLU A 271 0.45 12.41 16.73
CA GLU A 271 -0.57 13.24 16.08
C GLU A 271 -0.08 14.68 15.80
N GLU A 272 1.00 15.13 16.44
CA GLU A 272 1.50 16.50 16.27
C GLU A 272 2.02 16.73 14.85
N ILE A 273 2.51 15.68 14.17
CA ILE A 273 2.99 15.82 12.79
C ILE A 273 1.87 16.31 11.86
N LEU A 274 0.62 15.89 12.10
CA LEU A 274 -0.52 16.22 11.25
C LEU A 274 -0.92 17.69 11.36
N GLN A 275 -0.50 18.40 12.42
CA GLN A 275 -0.77 19.83 12.58
C GLN A 275 -0.02 20.69 11.55
N GLY A 276 1.10 20.19 11.01
CA GLY A 276 1.86 20.84 9.94
C GLY A 276 1.22 20.73 8.56
N PHE A 277 0.21 19.89 8.39
CA PHE A 277 -0.41 19.57 7.09
C PHE A 277 -1.93 19.79 7.16
N PRO A 278 -2.39 21.06 7.18
CA PRO A 278 -3.82 21.37 7.25
C PRO A 278 -4.57 20.92 5.99
N GLN A 279 -3.93 20.99 4.82
CA GLN A 279 -4.43 20.35 3.60
C GLN A 279 -4.13 18.85 3.68
N ARG A 280 -5.15 18.05 4.01
CA ARG A 280 -5.00 16.60 4.18
C ARG A 280 -5.41 15.79 2.95
N LEU A 281 -6.14 16.39 2.02
CA LEU A 281 -6.56 15.76 0.78
C LEU A 281 -5.77 16.34 -0.39
N THR A 282 -5.36 15.47 -1.30
CA THR A 282 -4.81 15.86 -2.60
C THR A 282 -5.90 15.97 -3.66
N VAL A 283 -7.10 15.46 -3.35
CA VAL A 283 -8.26 15.54 -4.24
C VAL A 283 -9.18 16.70 -3.88
N ALA A 284 -9.51 17.50 -4.89
CA ALA A 284 -10.56 18.50 -4.79
C ALA A 284 -11.95 17.82 -4.81
N ILE A 285 -12.81 18.26 -3.89
CA ILE A 285 -14.19 17.79 -3.78
C ILE A 285 -15.13 18.95 -4.12
N ALA A 286 -16.26 18.65 -4.77
CA ALA A 286 -17.28 19.64 -5.05
C ALA A 286 -17.73 20.38 -3.78
N GLU A 287 -17.65 21.71 -3.79
CA GLU A 287 -18.22 22.53 -2.71
C GLU A 287 -19.72 22.71 -2.85
N GLU A 288 -20.28 22.61 -4.06
CA GLU A 288 -21.69 22.91 -4.35
C GLU A 288 -22.52 21.63 -4.59
N ALA A 289 -23.76 21.69 -4.11
CA ALA A 289 -24.74 20.62 -4.22
C ALA A 289 -25.27 20.50 -5.66
N MET A 290 -24.50 19.85 -6.53
CA MET A 290 -24.83 19.74 -7.95
C MET A 290 -26.16 19.05 -8.23
N SER A 291 -26.53 18.03 -7.44
CA SER A 291 -27.79 17.30 -7.62
C SER A 291 -29.03 18.20 -7.52
N GLN A 292 -28.99 19.25 -6.70
CA GLN A 292 -30.10 20.18 -6.50
C GLN A 292 -30.40 20.97 -7.78
N ARG A 293 -29.38 21.25 -8.61
CA ARG A 293 -29.56 21.92 -9.91
C ARG A 293 -30.39 21.06 -10.87
N CYS A 294 -30.32 19.74 -10.73
CA CYS A 294 -31.07 18.79 -11.56
C CYS A 294 -32.55 18.69 -11.15
N ALA A 295 -32.91 19.02 -9.90
CA ALA A 295 -34.23 18.75 -9.34
C ALA A 295 -35.39 19.46 -10.08
N SER A 296 -35.13 20.61 -10.69
CA SER A 296 -36.15 21.40 -11.40
C SER A 296 -36.59 20.76 -12.72
N CYS A 297 -35.66 20.08 -13.43
CA CYS A 297 -35.94 19.38 -14.68
C CYS A 297 -36.18 17.87 -14.47
N HIS A 298 -35.56 17.30 -13.44
CA HIS A 298 -35.56 15.86 -13.14
C HIS A 298 -36.05 15.58 -11.70
N PRO A 299 -37.30 15.93 -11.36
CA PRO A 299 -37.77 15.83 -9.98
C PRO A 299 -37.91 14.38 -9.48
N ALA A 300 -38.28 13.42 -10.34
CA ALA A 300 -38.43 12.02 -9.91
C ALA A 300 -37.05 11.37 -9.74
N ALA A 301 -36.11 11.60 -10.66
CA ALA A 301 -34.73 11.15 -10.47
C ALA A 301 -34.05 11.76 -9.24
N HIS A 302 -34.24 13.06 -8.99
CA HIS A 302 -33.71 13.69 -7.79
C HIS A 302 -34.28 13.07 -6.51
N ALA A 303 -35.58 12.74 -6.49
CA ALA A 303 -36.19 12.06 -5.34
C ALA A 303 -35.57 10.68 -5.08
N VAL A 304 -35.29 9.90 -6.13
CA VAL A 304 -34.58 8.62 -6.02
C VAL A 304 -33.19 8.83 -5.41
N TRP A 305 -32.40 9.75 -5.97
CA TRP A 305 -31.08 10.10 -5.43
C TRP A 305 -31.12 10.51 -3.96
N ALA A 306 -32.00 11.45 -3.59
CA ALA A 306 -32.11 12.00 -2.23
C ALA A 306 -32.48 10.93 -1.18
N SER A 307 -33.17 9.87 -1.60
CA SER A 307 -33.48 8.72 -0.73
C SER A 307 -32.31 7.74 -0.58
N SER A 308 -31.39 7.70 -1.53
CA SER A 308 -30.32 6.70 -1.61
C SER A 308 -29.18 6.91 -0.59
N PRO A 309 -28.34 5.89 -0.34
CA PRO A 309 -27.12 6.04 0.44
C PRO A 309 -26.11 7.04 -0.15
N HIS A 310 -26.09 7.21 -1.48
CA HIS A 310 -25.18 8.16 -2.16
C HIS A 310 -25.37 9.61 -1.72
N ALA A 311 -26.61 10.02 -1.40
CA ALA A 311 -26.92 11.34 -0.86
C ALA A 311 -26.45 11.55 0.60
N ARG A 312 -25.98 10.49 1.26
CA ARG A 312 -25.47 10.50 2.64
C ARG A 312 -24.07 9.86 2.77
N ALA A 313 -23.39 9.62 1.65
CA ALA A 313 -22.14 8.87 1.59
C ALA A 313 -21.03 9.55 2.40
N TRP A 314 -20.98 10.88 2.45
CA TRP A 314 -19.95 11.58 3.22
C TRP A 314 -20.12 11.44 4.72
N GLN A 315 -21.36 11.42 5.21
CA GLN A 315 -21.63 11.28 6.65
C GLN A 315 -21.25 9.90 7.17
N THR A 316 -21.04 8.91 6.31
CA THR A 316 -20.55 7.59 6.74
C THR A 316 -19.06 7.61 7.06
N LEU A 317 -18.31 8.65 6.65
CA LEU A 317 -16.90 8.80 7.00
C LEU A 317 -16.73 9.54 8.33
N ALA A 318 -16.04 8.90 9.27
CA ALA A 318 -15.51 9.61 10.42
C ALA A 318 -14.51 10.68 9.96
N VAL A 319 -14.32 11.74 10.75
CA VAL A 319 -13.35 12.81 10.41
C VAL A 319 -11.95 12.24 10.18
N ALA A 320 -11.59 11.19 10.93
CA ALA A 320 -10.31 10.51 10.75
C ALA A 320 -10.14 9.80 9.40
N ASP A 321 -11.24 9.35 8.79
CA ASP A 321 -11.26 8.52 7.58
C ASP A 321 -11.45 9.35 6.30
N ARG A 322 -11.55 10.68 6.42
CA ARG A 322 -11.64 11.61 5.29
C ARG A 322 -10.27 11.83 4.68
N VAL A 323 -9.82 10.81 3.96
CA VAL A 323 -8.55 10.77 3.24
C VAL A 323 -8.81 10.49 1.75
N ASP A 324 -7.83 10.76 0.88
CA ASP A 324 -7.98 10.64 -0.57
C ASP A 324 -8.58 9.30 -1.03
N GLY A 325 -8.17 8.21 -0.39
CA GLY A 325 -8.66 6.86 -0.70
C GLY A 325 -10.15 6.64 -0.40
N CYS A 326 -10.72 7.38 0.54
CA CYS A 326 -12.13 7.24 0.94
C CYS A 326 -13.01 8.28 0.27
N VAL A 327 -12.56 9.53 0.27
CA VAL A 327 -13.36 10.65 -0.25
C VAL A 327 -13.61 10.52 -1.75
N GLY A 328 -12.75 9.81 -2.50
CA GLY A 328 -12.98 9.52 -3.92
C GLY A 328 -14.27 8.75 -4.20
N CYS A 329 -14.69 7.87 -3.28
CA CYS A 329 -15.92 7.08 -3.39
C CYS A 329 -17.08 7.65 -2.57
N HIS A 330 -16.79 8.43 -1.53
CA HIS A 330 -17.78 9.01 -0.59
C HIS A 330 -18.13 10.47 -0.90
N SER A 331 -17.62 11.00 -2.00
CA SER A 331 -17.91 12.36 -2.45
C SER A 331 -17.88 12.40 -3.97
N THR A 332 -18.07 13.59 -4.53
CA THR A 332 -17.91 13.80 -5.97
C THR A 332 -16.76 14.73 -6.26
N ARG A 333 -15.83 14.26 -7.07
CA ARG A 333 -14.67 15.02 -7.51
C ARG A 333 -15.08 16.12 -8.49
N THR A 334 -14.38 17.23 -8.46
CA THR A 334 -14.50 18.32 -9.46
C THR A 334 -13.15 18.61 -10.07
N ASP A 335 -13.19 19.05 -11.33
CA ASP A 335 -12.03 19.55 -12.02
C ASP A 335 -11.77 20.99 -11.53
N GLY A 336 -10.82 21.18 -10.61
CA GLY A 336 -10.37 22.51 -10.18
C GLY A 336 -10.95 23.07 -8.87
N GLY A 337 -11.43 22.26 -7.92
CA GLY A 337 -11.92 22.73 -6.62
C GLY A 337 -10.84 23.21 -5.63
N ALA A 338 -11.23 24.14 -4.75
CA ALA A 338 -10.39 24.86 -3.79
C ALA A 338 -10.06 24.05 -2.51
N ASP A 339 -9.16 24.61 -1.69
CA ASP A 339 -8.85 24.18 -0.32
C ASP A 339 -10.11 24.04 0.52
N LEU A 340 -10.47 22.81 0.93
CA LEU A 340 -11.66 22.61 1.75
C LEU A 340 -11.30 22.34 3.20
N ASP A 341 -12.10 22.91 4.10
CA ASP A 341 -12.06 22.64 5.53
C ASP A 341 -12.68 21.26 5.82
N HIS A 342 -11.87 20.20 5.70
CA HIS A 342 -12.29 18.80 5.85
C HIS A 342 -12.62 18.39 7.30
N ASP A 343 -12.21 19.21 8.28
CA ASP A 343 -12.34 18.93 9.71
C ASP A 343 -13.74 19.24 10.27
N ARG A 344 -14.59 19.94 9.50
CA ARG A 344 -16.00 20.16 9.90
C ARG A 344 -16.78 18.86 9.88
N PRO A 345 -17.57 18.49 10.91
CA PRO A 345 -18.40 17.26 10.90
C PRO A 345 -19.31 17.14 9.68
N GLU A 346 -19.72 18.27 9.12
CA GLU A 346 -20.61 18.41 7.96
C GLU A 346 -19.88 18.26 6.62
N GLY A 347 -18.54 18.31 6.61
CA GLY A 347 -17.68 18.39 5.43
C GLY A 347 -17.66 19.78 4.79
N PRO A 348 -17.02 19.92 3.61
CA PRO A 348 -17.47 20.91 2.63
C PRO A 348 -18.99 20.75 2.52
N ARG A 349 -19.76 21.83 2.53
CA ARG A 349 -21.20 21.83 2.83
C ARG A 349 -22.03 20.84 1.97
N HIS A 350 -21.46 20.31 0.89
CA HIS A 350 -22.10 19.44 -0.08
C HIS A 350 -21.22 18.25 -0.55
N ALA A 351 -20.25 17.78 0.22
CA ALA A 351 -19.54 16.55 -0.15
C ALA A 351 -20.53 15.36 -0.09
N GLN A 352 -20.96 14.84 -1.23
CA GLN A 352 -21.77 13.61 -1.40
C GLN A 352 -21.46 12.97 -2.75
N VAL A 353 -21.94 11.75 -2.97
CA VAL A 353 -21.98 11.18 -4.32
C VAL A 353 -23.20 11.77 -5.03
N HIS A 354 -22.95 12.74 -5.90
CA HIS A 354 -23.92 13.53 -6.64
C HIS A 354 -24.16 12.99 -8.05
N CYS A 355 -25.12 13.59 -8.77
CA CYS A 355 -25.46 13.20 -10.14
C CYS A 355 -24.23 13.10 -11.05
N GLN A 356 -23.25 14.02 -10.94
CA GLN A 356 -22.07 14.04 -11.79
C GLN A 356 -21.09 12.89 -11.55
N ALA A 357 -21.14 12.22 -10.39
CA ALA A 357 -20.35 11.03 -10.14
C ALA A 357 -20.74 9.90 -11.11
N CYS A 358 -22.04 9.81 -11.45
CA CYS A 358 -22.56 8.84 -12.40
C CYS A 358 -22.76 9.41 -13.80
N HIS A 359 -23.03 10.70 -13.94
CA HIS A 359 -23.33 11.39 -15.21
C HIS A 359 -22.27 12.45 -15.52
N PRO A 360 -21.10 12.07 -16.06
CA PRO A 360 -20.04 13.01 -16.40
C PRO A 360 -20.56 14.12 -17.32
N GLY A 361 -20.09 15.36 -17.12
CA GLY A 361 -20.54 16.52 -17.90
C GLY A 361 -21.93 17.05 -17.53
N SER A 362 -22.55 16.57 -16.43
CA SER A 362 -23.84 17.09 -15.99
C SER A 362 -23.82 18.56 -15.58
N GLU A 363 -22.66 19.13 -15.26
CA GLU A 363 -22.51 20.57 -15.01
C GLU A 363 -22.79 21.40 -16.28
N ALA A 364 -22.12 21.06 -17.38
CA ALA A 364 -22.37 21.70 -18.67
C ALA A 364 -23.81 21.47 -19.17
N HIS A 365 -24.39 20.30 -18.87
CA HIS A 365 -25.80 20.02 -19.16
C HIS A 365 -26.75 20.89 -18.33
N ALA A 366 -26.46 21.09 -17.04
CA ALA A 366 -27.29 21.92 -16.16
C ALA A 366 -27.26 23.39 -16.58
N ASP A 367 -26.16 23.88 -17.16
CA ASP A 367 -26.06 25.23 -17.74
C ASP A 367 -26.74 25.32 -19.11
N ALA A 368 -26.63 24.27 -19.92
CA ALA A 368 -27.15 24.22 -21.27
C ALA A 368 -27.79 22.84 -21.56
N PRO A 369 -29.11 22.68 -21.40
CA PRO A 369 -29.80 21.39 -21.55
C PRO A 369 -29.63 20.71 -22.92
N ALA A 370 -29.20 21.45 -23.94
CA ALA A 370 -28.85 20.93 -25.26
C ALA A 370 -27.56 20.09 -25.25
N VAL A 371 -26.64 20.34 -24.31
CA VAL A 371 -25.44 19.52 -24.08
C VAL A 371 -25.87 18.22 -23.46
N ARG A 372 -25.46 17.08 -24.03
CA ARG A 372 -25.79 15.76 -23.46
C ARG A 372 -24.77 15.38 -22.38
N THR A 373 -25.24 14.76 -21.31
CA THR A 373 -24.37 14.12 -20.33
C THR A 373 -23.67 12.90 -20.95
N GLY A 374 -22.53 12.51 -20.37
CA GLY A 374 -21.87 11.25 -20.66
C GLY A 374 -22.69 10.03 -20.26
N ALA A 375 -22.23 8.86 -20.69
CA ALA A 375 -22.79 7.57 -20.27
C ALA A 375 -22.58 7.36 -18.75
N THR A 376 -23.47 6.57 -18.13
CA THR A 376 -23.34 6.21 -16.72
C THR A 376 -21.98 5.56 -16.45
N VAL A 377 -21.27 6.02 -15.43
CA VAL A 377 -19.99 5.41 -15.02
C VAL A 377 -20.19 3.98 -14.52
N ASP A 378 -19.13 3.18 -14.58
CA ASP A 378 -19.11 1.84 -13.98
C ASP A 378 -19.17 1.96 -12.45
N CYS A 379 -20.22 1.39 -11.83
CA CYS A 379 -20.39 1.36 -10.38
C CYS A 379 -19.20 0.71 -9.67
N ARG A 380 -18.50 -0.21 -10.35
CA ARG A 380 -17.35 -0.94 -9.82
C ARG A 380 -16.09 -0.09 -9.68
N SER A 381 -16.11 1.16 -10.15
CA SER A 381 -15.06 2.14 -9.85
C SER A 381 -14.99 2.48 -8.36
N CYS A 382 -16.11 2.35 -7.63
CA CYS A 382 -16.20 2.54 -6.19
C CYS A 382 -16.62 1.25 -5.46
N HIS A 383 -17.47 0.44 -6.07
CA HIS A 383 -17.95 -0.83 -5.51
C HIS A 383 -17.18 -2.03 -6.05
N ASP A 384 -16.01 -2.27 -5.48
CA ASP A 384 -15.20 -3.46 -5.75
C ASP A 384 -15.16 -4.39 -4.53
N ALA A 385 -14.47 -5.52 -4.68
CA ALA A 385 -14.31 -6.50 -3.60
C ALA A 385 -13.60 -5.94 -2.35
N ARG A 386 -12.88 -4.81 -2.47
CA ARG A 386 -12.17 -4.14 -1.38
C ARG A 386 -13.05 -3.17 -0.61
N HIS A 387 -13.91 -2.42 -1.30
CA HIS A 387 -14.67 -1.32 -0.72
C HIS A 387 -16.14 -1.69 -0.43
N ASP A 388 -16.75 -2.59 -1.22
CA ASP A 388 -18.09 -3.11 -1.00
C ASP A 388 -18.19 -4.58 -1.46
N PRO A 389 -17.70 -5.54 -0.66
CA PRO A 389 -17.75 -6.96 -1.02
C PRO A 389 -19.17 -7.53 -1.09
N SER A 390 -20.18 -6.80 -0.58
CA SER A 390 -21.60 -7.13 -0.70
C SER A 390 -22.24 -6.59 -1.98
N PHE A 391 -21.49 -5.87 -2.81
CA PHE A 391 -22.04 -5.30 -4.03
C PHE A 391 -22.44 -6.39 -5.04
N HIS A 392 -23.67 -6.30 -5.51
CA HIS A 392 -24.24 -7.15 -6.54
C HIS A 392 -24.97 -6.30 -7.59
N ALA A 393 -24.97 -6.76 -8.84
CA ALA A 393 -25.45 -5.96 -9.98
C ALA A 393 -26.95 -5.60 -9.91
N ASP A 394 -27.74 -6.38 -9.17
CA ASP A 394 -29.16 -6.14 -8.90
C ASP A 394 -29.41 -4.91 -8.01
N LEU A 395 -28.42 -4.47 -7.21
CA LEU A 395 -28.52 -3.23 -6.43
C LEU A 395 -28.68 -1.98 -7.29
N TRP A 396 -28.34 -2.05 -8.60
CA TRP A 396 -28.64 -1.00 -9.57
C TRP A 396 -30.12 -0.63 -9.61
N GLU A 397 -31.03 -1.59 -9.39
CA GLU A 397 -32.47 -1.34 -9.44
C GLU A 397 -32.93 -0.29 -8.42
N ALA A 398 -32.25 -0.22 -7.26
CA ALA A 398 -32.58 0.73 -6.20
C ALA A 398 -32.27 2.19 -6.54
N VAL A 399 -31.33 2.43 -7.48
CA VAL A 399 -30.88 3.77 -7.88
C VAL A 399 -31.28 4.13 -9.30
N ARG A 400 -31.91 3.22 -10.04
CA ARG A 400 -32.36 3.44 -11.41
C ARG A 400 -33.40 4.56 -11.48
N HIS A 401 -33.16 5.52 -12.38
CA HIS A 401 -34.05 6.66 -12.64
C HIS A 401 -34.00 7.10 -14.11
N GLY A 402 -34.61 8.26 -14.44
CA GLY A 402 -34.47 8.90 -15.76
C GLY A 402 -35.43 8.40 -16.85
N ARG A 403 -36.64 7.95 -16.48
CA ARG A 403 -37.73 7.67 -17.44
C ARG A 403 -38.75 8.82 -17.56
N GLU A 404 -38.39 9.97 -17.00
CA GLU A 404 -39.22 11.19 -16.99
C GLU A 404 -39.10 12.00 -18.29
#